data_AF-A0A4Y2DVE1-F1
#
_entry.id   AF-A0A4Y2DVE1-F1
#
_cell.length_a   1.000
_cell.length_b   1.000
_cell.length_c   1.000
_cell.angle_alpha   90.00
_cell.angle_beta   90.00
_cell.angle_gamma   90.00
#
_symmetry.space_group_name_H-M   'P 1'
#
loop_
_entity.id
_entity.type
_entity.pdbx_description
1 polymer ?
#
loop_
_entity_poly.entity_id
_entity_poly.type
_entity_poly.pdbx_seq_one_letter_code
_entity_poly.pdbx_strand_id
1 'polypeptide(L)'
;MTVESLNDQRELIWNIKNKLKGREDIELMWVRAHMGEMGNERADMLAKDAANREMTDVHFTHSIVQMRNINNKKLKELWQRRWMESTKGTWTRLTYPEINMTQLGADIHYNEIVTGRGMFGALQNRMFW
;
A
#
# COMPACT_ATOMS: atom_id res chain seq x y z
N MET A 1 -5.88 6.62 -19.50
CA MET A 1 -5.41 6.64 -18.10
C MET A 1 -3.94 7.05 -17.90
N THR A 2 -2.92 6.49 -18.58
CA THR A 2 -1.50 6.90 -18.34
C THR A 2 -1.12 8.24 -18.99
N VAL A 3 -1.75 8.60 -20.11
CA VAL A 3 -1.41 9.84 -20.85
C VAL A 3 -2.10 11.06 -20.26
N GLU A 4 -3.39 10.94 -19.91
CA GLU A 4 -4.18 12.00 -19.25
C GLU A 4 -3.54 12.43 -17.93
N SER A 5 -3.04 11.44 -17.17
CA SER A 5 -2.31 11.64 -15.93
C SER A 5 -1.14 12.60 -16.01
N LEU A 6 -0.29 12.31 -17.00
CA LEU A 6 0.89 13.10 -17.26
C LEU A 6 0.48 14.49 -17.77
N ASN A 7 -0.64 14.59 -18.48
CA ASN A 7 -1.15 15.86 -18.98
C ASN A 7 -1.61 16.77 -17.82
N ASP A 8 -2.43 16.26 -16.90
CA ASP A 8 -2.96 17.03 -15.76
C ASP A 8 -1.83 17.51 -14.83
N GLN A 9 -0.86 16.64 -14.53
CA GLN A 9 0.31 17.01 -13.74
C GLN A 9 1.18 18.06 -14.45
N ARG A 10 1.35 17.94 -15.77
CA ARG A 10 2.09 18.93 -16.57
C ARG A 10 1.37 20.26 -16.58
N GLU A 11 0.05 20.28 -16.66
CA GLU A 11 -0.75 21.50 -16.66
C GLU A 11 -0.64 22.24 -15.32
N LEU A 12 -0.79 21.54 -14.19
CA LEU A 12 -0.62 22.16 -12.87
C LEU A 12 0.79 22.74 -12.70
N ILE A 13 1.82 21.95 -13.02
CA ILE A 13 3.21 22.40 -12.91
C ILE A 13 3.45 23.61 -13.81
N TRP A 14 2.91 23.59 -15.03
CA TRP A 14 3.02 24.70 -15.98
C TRP A 14 2.32 25.96 -15.46
N ASN A 15 1.11 25.82 -14.90
CA ASN A 15 0.36 26.91 -14.29
C ASN A 15 1.11 27.53 -13.10
N ILE A 16 1.69 26.72 -12.22
CA ILE A 16 2.51 27.19 -11.09
C ILE A 16 3.75 27.93 -11.62
N LYS A 17 4.47 27.34 -12.58
CA LYS A 17 5.66 27.97 -13.19
C LYS A 17 5.33 29.33 -13.80
N ASN A 18 4.22 29.44 -14.52
CA ASN A 18 3.79 30.70 -15.12
C ASN A 18 3.43 31.75 -14.08
N LYS A 19 2.80 31.36 -12.97
CA LYS A 19 2.48 32.28 -11.86
C LYS A 19 3.73 32.80 -11.15
N LEU A 20 4.78 31.99 -11.07
CA LEU A 20 6.06 32.38 -10.46
C LEU A 20 6.98 33.13 -11.44
N LYS A 21 6.72 33.05 -12.75
CA LYS A 21 7.58 33.64 -13.78
C LYS A 21 7.62 35.18 -13.64
N GLY A 22 8.81 35.73 -13.46
CA GLY A 22 9.03 37.18 -13.35
C GLY A 22 8.67 37.78 -11.98
N ARG A 23 8.40 36.94 -10.96
CA ARG A 23 8.19 37.39 -9.57
C ARG A 23 9.50 37.29 -8.81
N GLU A 24 10.18 38.42 -8.64
CA GLU A 24 11.40 38.53 -7.82
C GLU A 24 11.07 38.74 -6.33
N ASP A 25 9.82 39.04 -6.00
CA ASP A 25 9.31 39.26 -4.65
C ASP A 25 8.95 37.98 -3.89
N ILE A 26 9.13 36.81 -4.52
CA ILE A 26 8.78 35.51 -3.94
C ILE A 26 10.05 34.69 -3.71
N GLU A 27 10.35 34.41 -2.45
CA GLU A 27 11.41 33.49 -2.06
C GLU A 27 10.83 32.12 -1.70
N LEU A 28 11.44 31.05 -2.25
CA LEU A 28 11.06 29.67 -1.94
C LEU A 28 12.06 29.08 -0.97
N MET A 29 11.59 28.71 0.22
CA MET A 29 12.42 28.10 1.26
C MET A 29 11.88 26.72 1.63
N TRP A 30 12.80 25.79 1.92
CA TRP A 30 12.43 24.50 2.49
C TRP A 30 12.47 24.57 4.02
N VAL A 31 11.37 24.16 4.65
CA VAL A 31 11.21 24.14 6.10
C VAL A 31 10.95 22.70 6.55
N ARG A 32 11.49 22.31 7.70
CA ARG A 32 11.29 20.97 8.27
C ARG A 32 9.84 20.80 8.72
N ALA A 33 9.27 19.64 8.41
CA ALA A 33 7.94 19.26 8.92
C ALA A 33 8.00 18.94 10.43
N HIS A 34 6.91 19.25 11.14
CA HIS A 34 6.67 18.88 12.55
C HIS A 34 7.74 19.38 13.56
N MET A 35 8.24 20.59 13.36
CA MET A 35 9.27 21.21 14.20
C MET A 35 8.78 22.45 14.98
N GLY A 36 7.47 22.71 15.07
CA GLY A 36 6.95 23.89 15.79
C GLY A 36 6.78 25.15 14.95
N GLU A 37 7.06 25.09 13.64
CA GLU A 37 6.90 26.24 12.75
C GLU A 37 5.42 26.53 12.49
N MET A 38 4.86 27.50 13.24
CA MET A 38 3.41 27.76 13.27
C MET A 38 2.77 27.87 11.88
N GLY A 39 3.43 28.54 10.92
CA GLY A 39 2.92 28.67 9.55
C GLY A 39 2.84 27.34 8.81
N ASN A 40 3.87 26.50 8.95
CA ASN A 40 3.94 25.18 8.32
C ASN A 40 2.95 24.21 8.99
N GLU A 41 2.84 24.24 10.31
CA GLU A 41 1.89 23.41 11.06
C GLU A 41 0.44 23.77 10.76
N ARG A 42 0.13 25.07 10.65
CA ARG A 42 -1.19 25.52 10.22
C ARG A 42 -1.50 25.07 8.78
N ALA A 43 -0.51 25.15 7.88
CA ALA A 43 -0.69 24.66 6.51
C ALA A 43 -0.94 23.15 6.46
N ASP A 44 -0.20 22.35 7.24
CA ASP A 44 -0.39 20.90 7.36
C ASP A 44 -1.77 20.55 7.94
N MET A 45 -2.22 21.26 8.97
CA MET A 45 -3.56 21.11 9.55
C MET A 45 -4.65 21.36 8.49
N LEU A 46 -4.56 22.47 7.75
CA LEU A 46 -5.51 22.78 6.68
C LEU A 46 -5.48 21.75 5.55
N ALA A 47 -4.31 21.23 5.19
CA ALA A 47 -4.18 20.18 4.19
C ALA A 47 -4.84 18.86 4.65
N LYS A 48 -4.70 18.49 5.93
CA LYS A 48 -5.38 17.32 6.52
C LYS A 48 -6.89 17.50 6.54
N ASP A 49 -7.37 18.67 6.95
CA ASP A 49 -8.80 18.98 6.94
C ASP A 49 -9.38 18.90 5.53
N ALA A 50 -8.66 19.41 4.52
CA ALA A 50 -9.05 19.29 3.12
C ALA A 50 -9.06 17.84 2.63
N ALA A 51 -8.08 17.02 3.04
CA ALA A 51 -8.01 15.61 2.69
C ALA A 51 -9.16 14.77 3.27
N ASN A 52 -9.80 15.23 4.35
CA ASN A 52 -10.94 14.58 4.99
C ASN A 52 -12.30 15.01 4.40
N ARG A 53 -12.33 15.93 3.44
CA ARG A 53 -13.58 16.35 2.78
C ARG A 53 -14.11 15.25 1.87
N GLU A 54 -15.44 15.14 1.78
CA GLU A 54 -16.09 14.16 0.90
C GLU A 54 -15.91 14.48 -0.58
N MET A 55 -15.83 15.77 -0.92
CA MET A 55 -15.69 16.23 -2.30
C MET A 55 -14.24 16.59 -2.61
N THR A 56 -13.77 16.14 -3.78
CA THR A 56 -12.43 16.45 -4.27
C THR A 56 -12.51 17.62 -5.25
N ASP A 57 -11.78 18.69 -4.97
CA ASP A 57 -11.78 19.89 -5.83
C ASP A 57 -11.06 19.65 -7.16
N VAL A 58 -10.01 18.81 -7.16
CA VAL A 58 -9.22 18.48 -8.34
C VAL A 58 -8.94 16.99 -8.41
N HIS A 59 -9.40 16.34 -9.46
CA HIS A 59 -9.11 14.94 -9.71
C HIS A 59 -7.79 14.80 -10.46
N PHE A 60 -6.81 14.16 -9.80
CA PHE A 60 -5.65 13.63 -10.50
C PHE A 60 -5.87 12.15 -10.76
N THR A 61 -5.41 11.71 -11.92
CA THR A 61 -5.17 10.28 -12.15
C THR A 61 -4.24 9.68 -11.09
N HIS A 62 -4.39 8.39 -10.84
CA HIS A 62 -3.50 7.70 -9.92
C HIS A 62 -2.04 7.70 -10.39
N SER A 63 -1.13 7.99 -9.46
CA SER A 63 0.30 7.78 -9.67
C SER A 63 0.60 6.29 -9.86
N ILE A 64 1.78 5.97 -10.44
CA ILE A 64 2.24 4.58 -10.61
C ILE A 64 2.26 3.84 -9.27
N VAL A 65 2.69 4.51 -8.19
CA VAL A 65 2.73 3.94 -6.84
C VAL A 65 1.32 3.65 -6.32
N GLN A 66 0.39 4.59 -6.49
CA GLN A 66 -1.00 4.39 -6.10
C GLN A 66 -1.63 3.23 -6.87
N MET A 67 -1.45 3.16 -8.19
CA MET A 67 -1.93 2.04 -9.01
C MET A 67 -1.35 0.71 -8.54
N ARG A 68 -0.04 0.66 -8.24
CA ARG A 68 0.61 -0.53 -7.70
C ARG A 68 -0.01 -0.94 -6.35
N ASN A 69 -0.25 0.01 -5.45
CA ASN A 69 -0.86 -0.27 -4.15
C ASN A 69 -2.30 -0.78 -4.29
N ILE A 70 -3.10 -0.17 -5.17
CA ILE A 70 -4.47 -0.62 -5.48
C ILE A 70 -4.44 -2.06 -6.02
N ASN A 71 -3.54 -2.34 -6.98
CA ASN A 71 -3.42 -3.67 -7.56
C ASN A 71 -2.95 -4.71 -6.53
N ASN A 72 -1.99 -4.37 -5.68
CA ASN A 72 -1.53 -5.24 -4.60
C ASN A 72 -2.65 -5.54 -3.59
N LYS A 73 -3.47 -4.54 -3.25
CA LYS A 73 -4.64 -4.73 -2.38
C LYS A 73 -5.64 -5.69 -3.01
N LYS A 74 -6.02 -5.47 -4.27
CA LYS A 74 -6.92 -6.37 -5.01
C LYS A 74 -6.36 -7.78 -5.13
N LEU A 75 -5.06 -7.92 -5.41
CA LEU A 75 -4.39 -9.22 -5.49
C LEU A 75 -4.46 -9.94 -4.14
N LYS A 76 -4.20 -9.22 -3.04
CA LYS A 76 -4.30 -9.76 -1.69
C LYS A 76 -5.72 -10.25 -1.39
N GLU A 77 -6.74 -9.46 -1.70
CA GLU A 77 -8.15 -9.84 -1.51
C GLU A 77 -8.52 -11.10 -2.32
N LEU A 78 -8.11 -11.17 -3.59
CA LEU A 78 -8.36 -12.32 -4.46
C LEU A 78 -7.68 -13.59 -3.94
N TRP A 79 -6.42 -13.47 -3.50
CA TRP A 79 -5.67 -14.60 -2.94
C TRP A 79 -6.27 -15.05 -1.61
N GLN A 80 -6.70 -14.12 -0.76
CA GLN A 80 -7.34 -14.43 0.51
C GLN A 80 -8.63 -15.21 0.28
N ARG A 81 -9.46 -14.76 -0.66
CA ARG A 81 -10.69 -15.46 -1.03
C ARG A 81 -10.40 -16.88 -1.51
N ARG A 82 -9.45 -17.04 -2.43
CA ARG A 82 -9.02 -18.36 -2.93
C ARG A 82 -8.49 -19.26 -1.81
N TRP A 83 -7.80 -18.68 -0.82
CA TRP A 83 -7.29 -19.40 0.34
C TRP A 83 -8.43 -19.95 1.21
N MET A 84 -9.46 -19.15 1.44
CA MET A 84 -10.63 -19.55 2.23
C MET A 84 -11.49 -20.61 1.50
N GLU A 85 -11.66 -20.46 0.19
CA GLU A 85 -12.48 -21.36 -0.64
C GLU A 85 -11.77 -22.69 -0.99
N SER A 86 -10.46 -22.79 -0.74
CA SER A 86 -9.69 -24.01 -1.03
C SER A 86 -10.15 -25.19 -0.17
N THR A 87 -10.40 -26.34 -0.81
CA THR A 87 -10.65 -27.62 -0.13
C THR A 87 -9.39 -28.26 0.45
N LYS A 88 -8.20 -27.73 0.09
CA LYS A 88 -6.88 -28.19 0.55
C LYS A 88 -6.28 -27.21 1.56
N GLY A 89 -5.43 -27.73 2.45
CA GLY A 89 -4.65 -26.90 3.37
C GLY A 89 -5.36 -26.52 4.67
N THR A 90 -6.39 -27.28 5.10
CA THR A 90 -7.18 -27.01 6.32
C THR A 90 -6.31 -26.77 7.55
N TRP A 91 -5.31 -27.63 7.80
CA TRP A 91 -4.37 -27.47 8.92
C TRP A 91 -3.55 -26.18 8.85
N THR A 92 -3.02 -25.87 7.67
CA THR A 92 -2.27 -24.62 7.46
C THR A 92 -3.17 -23.40 7.64
N ARG A 93 -4.45 -23.47 7.24
CA ARG A 93 -5.42 -22.38 7.41
C ARG A 93 -5.81 -22.12 8.86
N LEU A 94 -5.82 -23.15 9.71
CA LEU A 94 -6.00 -22.98 11.16
C LEU A 94 -4.87 -22.16 11.77
N THR A 95 -3.65 -22.31 11.25
CA THR A 95 -2.46 -21.60 11.77
C THR A 95 -2.26 -20.24 11.10
N TYR A 96 -2.57 -20.15 9.80
CA TYR A 96 -2.44 -18.95 8.97
C TYR A 96 -3.75 -18.68 8.23
N PRO A 97 -4.76 -18.12 8.93
CA PRO A 97 -6.06 -17.84 8.32
C PRO A 97 -5.96 -16.69 7.29
N GLU A 98 -5.04 -15.75 7.50
CA GLU A 98 -4.78 -14.65 6.58
C GLU A 98 -3.53 -14.88 5.75
N ILE A 99 -3.59 -14.51 4.48
CA ILE A 99 -2.42 -14.52 3.61
C ILE A 99 -1.48 -13.39 3.99
N ASN A 100 -0.19 -13.72 4.01
CA ASN A 100 0.87 -12.75 4.12
C ASN A 100 1.62 -12.64 2.78
N MET A 101 1.87 -11.41 2.34
CA MET A 101 2.65 -11.13 1.13
C MET A 101 4.16 -11.06 1.42
N THR A 102 4.55 -11.01 2.70
CA THR A 102 5.93 -11.19 3.12
C THR A 102 6.20 -12.66 3.44
N GLN A 103 7.43 -13.11 3.19
CA GLN A 103 7.84 -14.47 3.50
C GLN A 103 7.63 -14.75 4.98
N LEU A 104 7.03 -15.91 5.30
CA LEU A 104 6.99 -16.41 6.68
C LEU A 104 8.44 -16.58 7.13
N GLY A 105 8.92 -15.70 8.00
CA GLY A 105 10.28 -15.71 8.55
C GLY A 105 10.54 -16.86 9.53
N ALA A 106 9.82 -17.97 9.40
CA ALA A 106 9.97 -19.14 10.24
C ALA A 106 10.95 -20.14 9.62
N ASP A 107 11.61 -20.91 10.49
CA ASP A 107 12.47 -22.03 10.14
C ASP A 107 11.76 -22.98 9.15
N ILE A 108 12.51 -23.49 8.17
CA ILE A 108 12.04 -24.49 7.20
C ILE A 108 11.39 -25.70 7.91
N HIS A 109 11.93 -26.13 9.05
CA HIS A 109 11.43 -27.28 9.81
C HIS A 109 10.11 -26.96 10.49
N TYR A 110 9.96 -25.75 11.00
CA TYR A 110 8.70 -25.29 11.59
C TYR A 110 7.59 -25.24 10.53
N ASN A 111 7.89 -24.71 9.34
CA ASN A 111 6.94 -24.66 8.23
C ASN A 111 6.56 -26.06 7.73
N GLU A 112 7.48 -27.04 7.73
CA GLU A 112 7.17 -28.44 7.39
C GLU A 112 6.19 -29.07 8.38
N ILE A 113 6.41 -28.90 9.68
CA ILE A 113 5.52 -29.40 10.74
C ILE A 113 4.12 -28.78 10.59
N VAL A 114 4.04 -27.45 10.49
CA VAL A 114 2.76 -26.72 10.44
C VAL A 114 1.99 -26.99 9.15
N THR A 115 2.70 -27.26 8.04
CA THR A 115 2.05 -27.59 6.76
C THR A 115 1.78 -29.08 6.58
N GLY A 116 2.17 -29.93 7.54
CA GLY A 116 2.04 -31.38 7.45
C GLY A 116 2.82 -31.98 6.28
N ARG A 117 3.91 -31.31 5.87
CA ARG A 117 4.76 -31.69 4.73
C ARG A 117 6.06 -32.33 5.24
N GLY A 118 6.82 -32.94 4.32
CA GLY A 118 8.09 -33.57 4.65
C GLY A 118 7.93 -34.83 5.51
N MET A 119 8.94 -35.13 6.34
CA MET A 119 8.98 -36.35 7.16
C MET A 119 7.78 -36.46 8.13
N PHE A 120 7.18 -35.33 8.53
CA PHE A 120 6.06 -35.32 9.47
C PHE A 120 4.78 -35.89 8.87
N GLY A 121 4.47 -35.61 7.60
CA GLY A 121 3.33 -36.22 6.91
C GLY A 121 3.48 -37.75 6.77
N ALA A 122 4.72 -38.22 6.58
CA ALA A 122 5.02 -39.66 6.52
C ALA A 122 4.93 -40.34 7.91
N LEU A 123 5.32 -39.65 8.99
CA LEU A 123 5.24 -40.14 10.36
C LEU A 123 3.80 -40.17 10.89
N GLN A 124 2.97 -39.17 10.57
CA GLN A 124 1.56 -39.15 10.95
C GLN A 124 0.78 -40.32 10.32
N ASN A 125 1.10 -40.69 9.08
CA ASN A 125 0.55 -41.88 8.43
C ASN A 125 1.08 -43.21 8.99
N ARG A 126 2.11 -43.21 9.86
CA ARG A 126 2.63 -44.41 10.52
C ARG A 126 2.19 -44.56 11.97
N MET A 127 1.79 -43.47 12.63
CA MET A 127 1.37 -43.51 14.04
C MET A 127 -0.13 -43.79 14.25
N PHE A 128 -0.95 -43.71 13.19
CA PHE A 128 -2.41 -43.90 13.26
C PHE A 128 -2.92 -45.08 12.41
N TRP A 129 -2.12 -46.12 12.22
CA TRP A 129 -2.54 -47.44 11.71
C TRP A 129 -2.12 -48.54 12.68
#